data_AF-A0A7C3RMP7-F1
#
_entry.id   AF-A0A7C3RMP7-F1
#
_cell.length_a   1.000
_cell.length_b   1.000
_cell.length_c   1.000
_cell.angle_alpha   90.00
_cell.angle_beta   90.00
_cell.angle_gamma   90.00
#
_symmetry.space_group_name_H-M   'P 1'
#
loop_
_entity.id
_entity.type
_entity.pdbx_description
1 polymer ?
#
loop_
_entity_poly.entity_id
_entity_poly.type
_entity_poly.pdbx_seq_one_letter_code
_entity_poly.pdbx_strand_id
1 'polypeptide(L)'
;MKRVVTGAILGVAGVLIAAMLAPAAFAQSASANNGVAAAPSVSTAPKFTNGSVKCTADINSDGSVLSCKHCDPDPAKTFQFGTGEYVVAFKKPCQNILAVNGWSRWVQPDTLSIGYEQAFCTTADRAGDSNAVYVQCWDLSGNSVDASFFLFVAR
;
A
#
# COMPACT_ATOMS: atom_id res chain seq x y z
N MET A 1 -6.30 71.72 47.61
CA MET A 1 -7.73 72.11 47.45
C MET A 1 -8.28 71.46 46.18
N LYS A 2 -9.41 70.73 46.27
CA LYS A 2 -10.45 70.40 45.23
C LYS A 2 -9.97 70.06 43.78
N ARG A 3 -10.40 69.02 43.05
CA ARG A 3 -11.57 68.11 43.03
C ARG A 3 -11.28 66.92 42.06
N VAL A 4 -12.04 65.83 42.25
CA VAL A 4 -12.22 64.56 41.50
C VAL A 4 -12.81 64.83 40.07
N VAL A 5 -12.58 64.01 39.02
CA VAL A 5 -13.43 62.89 38.49
C VAL A 5 -12.72 62.33 37.22
N THR A 6 -12.27 61.07 37.20
CA THR A 6 -12.90 59.83 36.67
C THR A 6 -12.85 59.66 35.14
N GLY A 7 -12.25 58.55 34.71
CA GLY A 7 -12.34 58.00 33.35
C GLY A 7 -11.70 56.62 33.29
N ALA A 8 -12.48 55.58 33.56
CA ALA A 8 -12.09 54.18 33.47
C ALA A 8 -12.16 53.69 32.02
N ILE A 9 -11.18 52.91 31.57
CA ILE A 9 -11.35 51.93 30.48
C ILE A 9 -10.69 50.61 30.89
N LEU A 10 -11.53 49.57 30.81
CA LEU A 10 -11.33 48.17 31.10
C LEU A 10 -10.30 47.47 30.20
N GLY A 11 -9.71 46.40 30.77
CA GLY A 11 -9.47 45.13 30.07
C GLY A 11 -8.14 45.03 29.32
N VAL A 12 -7.43 43.92 29.27
CA VAL A 12 -7.76 42.51 29.56
C VAL A 12 -6.44 41.80 29.91
N ALA A 13 -6.50 40.94 30.93
CA ALA A 13 -5.42 40.03 31.31
C ALA A 13 -5.17 38.98 30.21
N GLY A 14 -3.94 38.90 29.71
CA GLY A 14 -3.49 37.88 28.76
C GLY A 14 -2.74 36.75 29.49
N VAL A 15 -3.38 35.58 29.49
CA VAL A 15 -2.99 34.33 30.17
C VAL A 15 -1.86 33.60 29.43
N LEU A 16 -0.98 32.94 30.21
CA LEU A 16 0.05 31.98 29.79
C LEU A 16 -0.46 30.90 28.84
N ILE A 17 0.32 30.53 27.82
CA ILE A 17 0.21 29.20 27.19
C ILE A 17 1.61 28.63 26.96
N ALA A 18 1.93 27.58 27.71
CA ALA A 18 3.06 26.69 27.49
C ALA A 18 2.73 25.75 26.31
N ALA A 19 3.54 25.80 25.26
CA ALA A 19 3.41 24.89 24.11
C ALA A 19 3.93 23.49 24.50
N MET A 20 3.01 22.58 24.81
CA MET A 20 3.29 21.16 24.92
C MET A 20 3.43 20.56 23.52
N LEU A 21 4.63 20.06 23.20
CA LEU A 21 4.89 19.25 22.01
C LEU A 21 4.23 17.88 22.19
N ALA A 22 3.08 17.67 21.55
CA ALA A 22 2.52 16.33 21.36
C ALA A 22 3.20 15.67 20.14
N PRO A 23 3.54 14.36 20.20
CA PRO A 23 3.94 13.63 19.02
C PRO A 23 2.76 13.56 18.04
N ALA A 24 2.96 14.02 16.81
CA ALA A 24 1.98 13.88 15.75
C ALA A 24 1.79 12.39 15.45
N ALA A 25 0.72 11.81 16.00
CA ALA A 25 0.17 10.57 15.49
C ALA A 25 -0.40 10.87 14.09
N PHE A 26 0.25 10.37 13.05
CA PHE A 26 -0.32 10.35 11.70
C PHE A 26 -1.52 9.38 11.71
N ALA A 27 -2.71 9.90 11.99
CA ALA A 27 -3.94 9.21 11.62
C ALA A 27 -4.03 9.26 10.09
N GLN A 28 -3.93 8.09 9.44
CA GLN A 28 -4.27 7.93 8.04
C GLN A 28 -5.75 8.30 7.89
N SER A 29 -6.02 9.48 7.34
CA SER A 29 -7.38 9.87 6.94
C SER A 29 -7.82 8.90 5.85
N ALA A 30 -8.71 7.97 6.21
CA ALA A 30 -9.42 7.14 5.26
C ALA A 30 -10.21 8.08 4.33
N SER A 31 -9.76 8.19 3.09
CA SER A 31 -10.56 8.81 2.04
C SER A 31 -11.85 8.02 1.93
N ALA A 32 -12.98 8.69 2.15
CA ALA A 32 -14.31 8.10 2.06
C ALA A 32 -14.58 7.69 0.60
N ASN A 33 -14.53 6.39 0.31
CA ASN A 33 -14.91 5.84 -0.99
C ASN A 33 -16.44 5.82 -1.14
N ASN A 34 -16.96 6.57 -2.12
CA ASN A 34 -18.19 6.35 -2.90
C ASN A 34 -19.28 5.43 -2.29
N GLY A 35 -19.86 5.80 -1.15
CA GLY A 35 -21.15 5.26 -0.70
C GLY A 35 -21.21 3.76 -0.36
N VAL A 36 -20.08 3.08 -0.20
CA VAL A 36 -20.06 1.67 0.24
C VAL A 36 -19.96 1.63 1.77
N ALA A 37 -20.80 0.83 2.40
CA ALA A 37 -20.89 0.69 3.86
C ALA A 37 -19.51 0.50 4.51
N ALA A 38 -19.33 1.14 5.68
CA ALA A 38 -18.10 1.09 6.46
C ALA A 38 -17.62 -0.35 6.64
N ALA A 39 -16.36 -0.60 6.31
CA ALA A 39 -15.73 -1.90 6.51
C ALA A 39 -15.83 -2.31 7.99
N PRO A 40 -16.13 -3.59 8.30
CA PRO A 40 -16.20 -4.06 9.67
C PRO A 40 -14.87 -3.79 10.38
N SER A 41 -14.96 -3.29 11.61
CA SER A 41 -13.82 -3.05 12.50
C SER A 41 -12.90 -4.27 12.55
N VAL A 42 -11.60 -4.06 12.31
CA VAL A 42 -10.56 -5.09 12.40
C VAL A 42 -10.46 -5.57 13.86
N SER A 43 -11.22 -6.62 14.19
CA SER A 43 -11.17 -7.35 15.45
C SER A 43 -10.67 -8.77 15.23
N THR A 44 -9.56 -8.89 14.51
CA THR A 44 -8.70 -10.08 14.54
C THR A 44 -7.32 -9.60 14.93
N ALA A 45 -6.70 -10.26 15.92
CA ALA A 45 -5.31 -9.97 16.24
C ALA A 45 -4.50 -10.02 14.93
N PRO A 46 -3.70 -8.98 14.61
CA PRO A 46 -2.96 -8.95 13.37
C PRO A 46 -2.08 -10.21 13.30
N LYS A 47 -2.28 -11.02 12.25
CA LYS A 47 -1.33 -12.08 11.94
C LYS A 47 -0.09 -11.38 11.39
N PHE A 48 1.04 -11.56 12.03
CA PHE A 48 2.31 -11.02 11.53
C PHE A 48 2.95 -12.03 10.58
N THR A 49 3.64 -11.52 9.56
CA THR A 49 4.54 -12.35 8.76
C THR A 49 5.75 -12.75 9.62
N ASN A 50 6.23 -13.98 9.48
CA ASN A 50 7.54 -14.42 9.97
C ASN A 50 8.67 -14.13 8.96
N GLY A 51 8.35 -13.53 7.79
CA GLY A 51 9.31 -13.14 6.76
C GLY A 51 9.80 -14.27 5.85
N SER A 52 9.34 -15.51 6.03
CA SER A 52 9.73 -16.64 5.18
C SER A 52 9.03 -16.60 3.83
N VAL A 53 9.80 -16.44 2.75
CA VAL A 53 9.30 -16.53 1.37
C VAL A 53 8.72 -17.91 1.11
N LYS A 54 7.43 -17.96 0.80
CA LYS A 54 6.73 -19.19 0.45
C LYS A 54 6.54 -19.31 -1.06
N CYS A 55 6.29 -18.20 -1.73
CA CYS A 55 5.92 -18.11 -3.13
C CYS A 55 6.77 -17.03 -3.81
N THR A 56 7.11 -17.27 -5.07
CA THR A 56 7.84 -16.31 -5.89
C THR A 56 7.31 -16.37 -7.30
N ALA A 57 7.35 -15.26 -8.01
CA ALA A 57 7.07 -15.20 -9.44
C ALA A 57 8.08 -14.27 -10.11
N ASP A 58 8.46 -14.63 -11.32
CA ASP A 58 9.28 -13.86 -12.22
C ASP A 58 8.41 -13.60 -13.46
N ILE A 59 8.10 -12.34 -13.68
CA ILE A 59 7.07 -11.89 -14.62
C ILE A 59 7.74 -11.01 -15.66
N ASN A 60 7.52 -11.32 -16.93
CA ASN A 60 7.96 -10.50 -18.05
C ASN A 60 7.11 -9.23 -18.16
N SER A 61 7.61 -8.23 -18.88
CA SER A 61 6.91 -6.97 -19.12
C SER A 61 5.54 -7.12 -19.80
N ASP A 62 5.31 -8.22 -20.54
CA ASP A 62 4.02 -8.56 -21.17
C ASP A 62 3.04 -9.31 -20.23
N GLY A 63 3.42 -9.51 -18.97
CA GLY A 63 2.65 -10.20 -17.95
C GLY A 63 2.74 -11.73 -18.00
N SER A 64 3.53 -12.29 -18.91
CA SER A 64 3.80 -13.74 -18.94
C SER A 64 4.73 -14.15 -17.80
N VAL A 65 4.55 -15.39 -17.30
CA VAL A 65 5.37 -15.94 -16.22
C VAL A 65 6.63 -16.56 -16.82
N LEU A 66 7.81 -16.02 -16.48
CA LEU A 66 9.10 -16.58 -16.86
C LEU A 66 9.48 -17.76 -15.96
N SER A 67 9.37 -17.57 -14.65
CA SER A 67 9.58 -18.63 -13.67
C SER A 67 8.68 -18.41 -12.46
N CYS A 68 8.26 -19.48 -11.78
CA CYS A 68 7.42 -19.32 -10.60
C CYS A 68 7.43 -20.50 -9.63
N LYS A 69 7.34 -20.17 -8.34
CA LYS A 69 7.06 -21.09 -7.26
C LYS A 69 5.63 -20.87 -6.74
N HIS A 70 4.77 -21.85 -7.01
CA HIS A 70 3.36 -21.89 -6.59
C HIS A 70 2.41 -20.89 -7.25
N CYS A 71 2.72 -20.39 -8.46
CA CYS A 71 1.71 -19.68 -9.25
C CYS A 71 0.55 -20.60 -9.60
N ASP A 72 -0.61 -19.98 -9.78
CA ASP A 72 -1.70 -20.61 -10.51
C ASP A 72 -1.27 -20.82 -11.98
N PRO A 73 -1.35 -22.05 -12.52
CA PRO A 73 -0.95 -22.34 -13.91
C PRO A 73 -1.96 -21.83 -14.94
N ASP A 74 -3.14 -21.39 -14.53
CA ASP A 74 -4.13 -20.80 -15.44
C ASP A 74 -3.63 -19.42 -15.93
N PRO A 75 -3.38 -19.21 -17.23
CA PRO A 75 -2.96 -17.93 -17.77
C PRO A 75 -4.02 -16.83 -17.60
N ALA A 76 -5.29 -17.17 -17.36
CA ALA A 76 -6.32 -16.18 -17.03
C ALA A 76 -6.19 -15.64 -15.59
N LYS A 77 -5.31 -16.21 -14.77
CA LYS A 77 -5.09 -15.84 -13.37
C LYS A 77 -3.84 -15.00 -13.15
N THR A 78 -2.84 -15.11 -14.02
CA THR A 78 -1.65 -14.27 -14.00
C THR A 78 -1.48 -13.59 -15.36
N PHE A 79 -1.67 -12.28 -15.41
CA PHE A 79 -1.73 -11.52 -16.66
C PHE A 79 -1.48 -10.03 -16.44
N GLN A 80 -1.06 -9.35 -17.49
CA GLN A 80 -1.08 -7.89 -17.60
C GLN A 80 -2.48 -7.45 -18.05
N PHE A 81 -3.10 -6.50 -17.36
CA PHE A 81 -4.43 -6.00 -17.71
C PHE A 81 -4.47 -4.54 -18.14
N GLY A 82 -3.38 -3.82 -17.91
CA GLY A 82 -3.15 -2.45 -18.35
C GLY A 82 -1.66 -2.18 -18.41
N THR A 83 -1.25 -1.07 -19.04
CA THR A 83 0.15 -0.65 -19.03
C THR A 83 0.62 -0.45 -17.59
N GLY A 84 1.70 -1.12 -17.21
CA GLY A 84 2.25 -1.15 -15.87
C GLY A 84 1.37 -1.84 -14.83
N GLU A 85 0.32 -2.55 -15.22
CA GLU A 85 -0.64 -3.16 -14.30
C GLU A 85 -0.74 -4.68 -14.48
N TYR A 86 -0.42 -5.41 -13.41
CA TYR A 86 -0.32 -6.87 -13.44
C TYR A 86 -1.13 -7.52 -12.32
N VAL A 87 -1.64 -8.71 -12.60
CA VAL A 87 -2.19 -9.63 -11.61
C VAL A 87 -1.29 -10.86 -11.57
N VAL A 88 -0.86 -11.27 -10.38
CA VAL A 88 -0.10 -12.50 -10.17
C VAL A 88 -0.82 -13.36 -9.16
N ALA A 89 -1.32 -14.51 -9.59
CA ALA A 89 -2.09 -15.42 -8.76
C ALA A 89 -1.28 -16.64 -8.31
N PHE A 90 -1.56 -17.09 -7.09
CA PHE A 90 -0.89 -18.22 -6.47
C PHE A 90 -1.88 -19.32 -6.09
N LYS A 91 -1.38 -20.54 -6.03
CA LYS A 91 -2.11 -21.74 -5.57
C LYS A 91 -1.46 -22.32 -4.33
N LYS A 92 -1.99 -23.45 -3.83
CA LYS A 92 -1.43 -24.13 -2.65
C LYS A 92 0.10 -24.31 -2.73
N PRO A 93 0.83 -24.05 -1.63
CA PRO A 93 0.37 -23.68 -0.29
C PRO A 93 0.09 -22.17 -0.10
N CYS A 94 0.24 -21.37 -1.15
CA CYS A 94 0.11 -19.92 -1.17
C CYS A 94 -1.32 -19.47 -1.47
N GLN A 95 -2.26 -19.87 -0.61
CA GLN A 95 -3.65 -19.44 -0.71
C GLN A 95 -3.97 -18.37 0.32
N ASN A 96 -4.94 -17.52 -0.01
CA ASN A 96 -5.43 -16.44 0.82
C ASN A 96 -4.30 -15.51 1.30
N ILE A 97 -3.55 -14.99 0.33
CA ILE A 97 -2.31 -14.21 0.51
C ILE A 97 -2.56 -12.72 0.84
N LEU A 98 -3.73 -12.43 1.38
CA LEU A 98 -4.11 -11.06 1.74
C LEU A 98 -3.24 -10.55 2.89
N ALA A 99 -2.91 -9.25 2.88
CA ALA A 99 -2.11 -8.63 3.94
C ALA A 99 -2.76 -8.78 5.33
N VAL A 100 -4.10 -8.68 5.40
CA VAL A 100 -4.87 -8.89 6.65
C VAL A 100 -4.71 -10.30 7.24
N ASN A 101 -4.28 -11.27 6.44
CA ASN A 101 -4.02 -12.65 6.88
C ASN A 101 -2.55 -12.89 7.29
N GLY A 102 -1.76 -11.83 7.36
CA GLY A 102 -0.35 -11.86 7.79
C GLY A 102 0.64 -12.22 6.70
N TRP A 103 0.23 -12.06 5.45
CA TRP A 103 1.13 -12.17 4.32
C TRP A 103 1.82 -10.83 4.05
N SER A 104 3.07 -10.91 3.64
CA SER A 104 3.84 -9.77 3.17
C SER A 104 4.34 -10.04 1.76
N ARG A 105 4.57 -8.97 1.02
CA ARG A 105 4.95 -9.02 -0.38
C ARG A 105 5.85 -7.85 -0.70
N TRP A 106 6.78 -8.10 -1.59
CA TRP A 106 7.61 -7.07 -2.18
C TRP A 106 7.88 -7.44 -3.62
N VAL A 107 7.99 -6.41 -4.43
CA VAL A 107 8.30 -6.49 -5.85
C VAL A 107 9.66 -5.84 -6.06
N GLN A 108 10.49 -6.50 -6.85
CA GLN A 108 11.77 -5.98 -7.29
C GLN A 108 11.72 -5.91 -8.82
N PRO A 109 11.66 -4.70 -9.41
CA PRO A 109 11.83 -4.52 -10.84
C PRO A 109 13.12 -5.22 -11.29
N ASP A 110 13.03 -5.97 -12.37
CA ASP A 110 14.19 -6.60 -12.97
C ASP A 110 14.83 -5.63 -13.98
N THR A 111 16.03 -5.18 -13.66
CA THR A 111 16.80 -4.25 -14.49
C THR A 111 17.70 -4.95 -15.50
N LEU A 112 17.64 -6.28 -15.59
CA LEU A 112 18.49 -7.08 -16.49
C LEU A 112 17.70 -7.80 -17.59
N SER A 113 16.37 -7.68 -17.58
CA SER A 113 15.49 -8.33 -18.56
C SER A 113 14.69 -7.32 -19.38
N ILE A 114 13.69 -7.82 -20.10
CA ILE A 114 12.93 -7.10 -21.12
C ILE A 114 11.98 -6.09 -20.46
N GLY A 115 11.75 -4.93 -21.08
CA GLY A 115 10.84 -3.89 -20.58
C GLY A 115 11.56 -2.66 -20.06
N TYR A 116 10.88 -1.87 -19.22
CA TYR A 116 11.41 -0.60 -18.72
C TYR A 116 12.34 -0.80 -17.51
N GLU A 117 13.65 -0.64 -17.72
CA GLU A 117 14.71 -0.92 -16.73
C GLU A 117 14.71 0.02 -15.51
N GLN A 118 14.13 1.21 -15.61
CA GLN A 118 14.09 2.20 -14.52
C GLN A 118 12.70 2.31 -13.89
N ALA A 119 11.98 1.20 -13.81
CA ALA A 119 10.65 1.15 -13.23
C ALA A 119 10.72 1.09 -11.69
N PHE A 120 9.68 1.64 -11.05
CA PHE A 120 9.36 1.45 -9.64
C PHE A 120 8.04 0.72 -9.59
N CYS A 121 7.99 -0.38 -8.85
CA CYS A 121 6.77 -1.17 -8.72
C CYS A 121 6.30 -1.21 -7.26
N THR A 122 4.99 -1.28 -7.08
CA THR A 122 4.35 -1.51 -5.78
C THR A 122 3.38 -2.68 -5.86
N THR A 123 2.88 -3.10 -4.70
CA THR A 123 1.96 -4.24 -4.63
C THR A 123 0.75 -3.95 -3.75
N ALA A 124 -0.39 -4.55 -4.09
CA ALA A 124 -1.61 -4.51 -3.29
C ALA A 124 -2.36 -5.84 -3.32
N ASP A 125 -3.39 -5.97 -2.47
CA ASP A 125 -4.34 -7.08 -2.55
C ASP A 125 -5.14 -6.95 -3.84
N ARG A 126 -5.29 -8.05 -4.59
CA ARG A 126 -6.19 -8.05 -5.75
C ARG A 126 -7.64 -8.06 -5.26
N ALA A 127 -8.37 -6.99 -5.54
CA ALA A 127 -9.81 -6.94 -5.29
C ALA A 127 -10.53 -8.11 -5.99
N GLY A 128 -11.34 -8.85 -5.23
CA GLY A 128 -12.12 -9.99 -5.74
C GLY A 128 -11.36 -11.31 -5.87
N ASP A 129 -10.04 -11.35 -5.65
CA ASP A 129 -9.25 -12.60 -5.66
C ASP A 129 -8.25 -12.63 -4.49
N SER A 130 -8.58 -13.40 -3.44
CA SER A 130 -7.75 -13.52 -2.24
C SER A 130 -6.41 -14.24 -2.48
N ASN A 131 -6.23 -14.87 -3.63
CA ASN A 131 -5.02 -15.62 -3.97
C ASN A 131 -4.08 -14.84 -4.89
N ALA A 132 -4.41 -13.59 -5.22
CA ALA A 132 -3.65 -12.80 -6.17
C ALA A 132 -3.09 -11.51 -5.59
N VAL A 133 -1.95 -11.12 -6.12
CA VAL A 133 -1.30 -9.83 -5.88
C VAL A 133 -1.54 -8.95 -7.09
N TYR A 134 -1.95 -7.71 -6.84
CA TYR A 134 -1.88 -6.65 -7.84
C TYR A 134 -0.50 -6.01 -7.78
N VAL A 135 0.14 -5.82 -8.93
CA VAL A 135 1.41 -5.10 -9.06
C VAL A 135 1.19 -3.92 -10.01
N GLN A 136 1.69 -2.75 -9.62
CA GLN A 136 1.66 -1.56 -10.46
C GLN A 136 3.05 -0.96 -10.58
N CYS A 137 3.47 -0.64 -11.80
CA CYS A 137 4.80 -0.14 -12.13
C CYS A 137 4.74 1.22 -12.84
N TRP A 138 5.68 2.10 -12.53
CA TRP A 138 5.79 3.45 -13.11
C TRP A 138 7.23 3.90 -13.27
N ASP A 139 7.46 4.84 -14.19
CA ASP A 139 8.75 5.51 -14.37
C ASP A 139 9.00 6.59 -13.30
N LEU A 140 10.16 7.25 -13.39
CA LEU A 140 10.54 8.38 -12.52
C LEU A 140 9.60 9.60 -12.66
N SER A 141 8.83 9.69 -13.74
CA SER A 141 7.87 10.76 -13.99
C SER A 141 6.46 10.43 -13.50
N GLY A 142 6.25 9.21 -12.99
CA GLY A 142 4.95 8.71 -12.54
C GLY A 142 4.05 8.16 -13.65
N ASN A 143 4.57 7.96 -14.87
CA ASN A 143 3.80 7.31 -15.93
C ASN A 143 3.82 5.80 -15.73
N SER A 144 2.70 5.12 -15.93
CA SER A 144 2.68 3.66 -15.94
C SER A 144 3.56 3.11 -17.05
N VAL A 145 4.39 2.12 -16.74
CA VAL A 145 5.31 1.49 -17.69
C VAL A 145 5.34 -0.01 -17.52
N ASP A 146 5.49 -0.72 -18.63
CA ASP A 146 5.63 -2.16 -18.63
C ASP A 146 7.05 -2.55 -18.25
N ALA A 147 7.19 -3.37 -17.22
CA ALA A 147 8.46 -3.78 -16.66
C ALA A 147 8.42 -5.25 -16.26
N SER A 148 9.55 -5.93 -16.42
CA SER A 148 9.73 -7.25 -15.83
C SER A 148 10.06 -7.10 -14.35
N PHE A 149 9.70 -8.09 -13.53
CA PHE A 149 9.92 -8.03 -12.10
C PHE A 149 9.93 -9.40 -11.42
N PHE A 150 10.61 -9.45 -10.27
CA PHE A 150 10.50 -10.52 -9.29
C PHE A 150 9.50 -10.14 -8.21
N LEU A 151 8.51 -10.99 -7.98
CA LEU A 151 7.56 -10.89 -6.88
C LEU A 151 7.86 -11.96 -5.84
N PHE A 152 7.89 -11.55 -4.58
CA PHE A 152 8.08 -12.44 -3.43
C PHE A 152 6.88 -12.32 -2.50
N VAL A 153 6.40 -13.47 -2.01
CA VAL A 153 5.28 -13.56 -1.08
C VAL A 153 5.69 -14.39 0.13
N ALA A 154 5.63 -13.77 1.30
CA ALA A 154 6.12 -14.31 2.56
C ALA A 154 5.02 -14.40 3.63
N ARG A 155 5.16 -15.35 4.53
CA ARG A 155 4.28 -15.56 5.67
C ARG A 155 5.04 -16.07 6.85
#